data_AF-A0A7W7Q4P2-F1
#
_entry.id   AF-A0A7W7Q4P2-F1
#
_cell.length_a   1.000
_cell.length_b   1.000
_cell.length_c   1.000
_cell.angle_alpha   90.00
_cell.angle_beta   90.00
_cell.angle_gamma   90.00
#
_symmetry.space_group_name_H-M   'P 1'
#
loop_
_entity.id
_entity.type
_entity.pdbx_description
1 polymer ?
#
loop_
_entity_poly.entity_id
_entity_poly.type
_entity_poly.pdbx_seq_one_letter_code
_entity_poly.pdbx_strand_id
1 'polypeptide(L)'
;MVVPSPLGKLRNRGNTNSDLRDALDPLGFTWLTSHNFRKTAATLLDDGGLTVRETADQLGHKRVSETLDTYLGRAQPSPKVAKLLDVLAD
;
A
#
# COMPACT_ATOMS: atom_id res chain seq x y z
N MET A 1 2.85 16.73 -2.76
CA MET A 1 1.48 17.23 -3.01
C MET A 1 0.97 17.92 -1.76
N VAL A 2 0.71 19.23 -1.83
CA VAL A 2 0.13 19.99 -0.71
C VAL A 2 -1.37 20.07 -0.95
N VAL A 3 -2.17 19.51 -0.04
CA VAL A 3 -3.62 19.68 -0.05
C VAL A 3 -3.94 20.84 0.89
N PRO A 4 -4.41 22.00 0.39
CA PRO A 4 -4.80 23.10 1.24
C PRO A 4 -6.08 22.75 2.01
N SER A 5 -6.23 23.32 3.21
CA SER A 5 -7.50 23.31 3.91
C SER A 5 -8.49 24.23 3.18
N PRO A 6 -9.80 24.13 3.44
CA PRO A 6 -10.79 25.08 2.92
C PRO A 6 -10.47 26.55 3.25
N LEU A 7 -9.64 26.79 4.27
CA LEU A 7 -9.16 28.12 4.69
C LEU A 7 -7.79 28.49 4.09
N GLY A 8 -7.30 27.76 3.08
CA GLY A 8 -6.04 28.03 2.40
C GLY A 8 -4.77 27.74 3.21
N LYS A 9 -4.90 27.10 4.38
CA LYS A 9 -3.76 26.73 5.24
C LYS A 9 -3.29 25.31 4.93
N LEU A 10 -2.08 24.94 5.38
CA LEU A 10 -1.64 23.54 5.33
C LEU A 10 -2.64 22.67 6.10
N ARG A 11 -3.19 21.67 5.41
CA ARG A 11 -4.14 20.75 6.01
C ARG A 11 -3.40 19.81 6.96
N ASN A 12 -3.81 19.79 8.22
CA ASN A 12 -3.21 18.90 9.22
C ASN A 12 -3.64 17.44 8.97
N ARG A 13 -2.73 16.49 9.22
CA ARG A 13 -2.93 15.05 9.02
C ARG A 13 -4.17 14.51 9.74
N GLY A 14 -4.47 15.04 10.93
CA GLY A 14 -5.67 14.65 11.69
C GLY A 14 -6.97 14.92 10.92
N ASN A 15 -7.08 16.11 10.34
CA ASN A 15 -8.27 16.52 9.58
C ASN A 15 -8.42 15.68 8.31
N THR A 16 -7.32 15.30 7.65
CA THR A 16 -7.40 14.45 6.45
C THR A 16 -7.93 13.05 6.77
N ASN A 17 -7.52 12.44 7.87
CA ASN A 17 -8.07 11.13 8.26
C ASN A 17 -9.51 11.21 8.78
N SER A 18 -9.89 12.32 9.43
CA SER A 18 -11.28 12.56 9.85
C SER A 18 -12.18 12.65 8.63
N ASP A 19 -11.87 13.53 7.68
CA ASP A 19 -12.70 13.71 6.48
C ASP A 19 -12.75 12.43 5.62
N LEU A 20 -11.68 11.62 5.63
CA LEU A 20 -11.69 10.30 4.99
C LEU A 20 -12.67 9.34 5.67
N ARG A 21 -12.72 9.32 7.01
CA ARG A 21 -13.69 8.50 7.75
C ARG A 21 -15.10 8.99 7.48
N ASP A 22 -15.34 10.30 7.60
CA ASP A 22 -16.66 10.89 7.37
C ASP A 22 -17.21 10.56 5.97
N ALA A 23 -16.33 10.48 4.96
CA ALA A 23 -16.71 10.09 3.60
C ALA A 23 -16.93 8.57 3.42
N LEU A 24 -16.24 7.72 4.18
CA LEU A 24 -16.26 6.25 4.03
C LEU A 24 -17.24 5.56 4.99
N ASP A 25 -17.59 6.18 6.10
CA ASP A 25 -18.52 5.66 7.11
C ASP A 25 -19.91 5.36 6.52
N PRO A 26 -20.53 6.23 5.68
CA PRO A 26 -21.81 5.92 5.02
C PRO A 26 -21.76 4.73 4.06
N LEU A 27 -20.56 4.40 3.57
CA LEU A 27 -20.31 3.27 2.68
C LEU A 27 -19.99 1.97 3.44
N GLY A 28 -19.96 2.02 4.78
CA GLY A 28 -19.66 0.87 5.64
C GLY A 28 -18.17 0.55 5.76
N PHE A 29 -17.27 1.42 5.29
CA PHE A 29 -15.82 1.19 5.31
C PHE A 29 -15.10 1.92 6.46
N THR A 30 -15.66 1.87 7.66
CA THR A 30 -15.16 2.57 8.86
C THR A 30 -13.73 2.17 9.27
N TRP A 31 -13.26 1.01 8.81
CA TRP A 31 -11.92 0.48 9.06
C TRP A 31 -10.87 1.00 8.06
N LEU A 32 -11.28 1.61 6.94
CA LEU A 32 -10.36 2.15 5.94
C LEU A 32 -9.69 3.42 6.46
N THR A 33 -8.41 3.57 6.10
CA THR A 33 -7.58 4.71 6.47
C THR A 33 -6.68 5.06 5.30
N SER A 34 -6.06 6.24 5.31
CA SER A 34 -5.06 6.64 4.31
C SER A 34 -3.93 5.61 4.18
N HIS A 35 -3.56 4.93 5.27
CA HIS A 35 -2.55 3.88 5.23
C HIS A 35 -3.01 2.63 4.50
N ASN A 36 -4.29 2.27 4.52
CA ASN A 36 -4.80 1.12 3.77
C ASN A 36 -4.66 1.36 2.26
N PHE A 37 -5.03 2.55 1.76
CA PHE A 37 -4.80 2.93 0.35
C PHE A 37 -3.33 2.87 -0.04
N ARG A 38 -2.43 3.29 0.85
CA ARG A 38 -0.99 3.23 0.61
C ARG A 38 -0.47 1.79 0.50
N LYS A 39 -1.03 0.83 1.26
CA LYS A 39 -0.72 -0.60 1.13
C LYS A 39 -1.29 -1.18 -0.17
N THR A 40 -2.51 -0.80 -0.54
CA THR A 40 -3.11 -1.21 -1.82
C THR A 40 -2.25 -0.75 -3.00
N ALA A 41 -1.79 0.51 -3.00
CA ALA A 41 -0.89 1.01 -4.03
C ALA A 41 0.44 0.23 -4.09
N ALA A 42 1.03 -0.10 -2.93
CA ALA A 42 2.25 -0.91 -2.88
C ALA A 42 2.06 -2.30 -3.50
N THR A 43 0.94 -2.95 -3.18
CA THR A 43 0.60 -4.28 -3.72
C THR A 43 0.39 -4.21 -5.24
N LEU A 44 -0.32 -3.20 -5.75
CA LEU A 44 -0.52 -3.02 -7.19
C LEU A 44 0.78 -2.75 -7.95
N LEU A 45 1.74 -2.05 -7.36
CA LEU A 45 3.06 -1.83 -7.97
C LEU A 45 3.85 -3.14 -8.07
N ASP A 46 3.84 -3.94 -7.00
CA ASP A 46 4.49 -5.27 -6.98
C ASP A 46 3.83 -6.24 -7.97
N ASP A 47 2.49 -6.31 -8.00
CA ASP A 47 1.72 -7.09 -8.97
C ASP A 47 1.98 -6.62 -10.41
N GLY A 48 2.23 -5.33 -10.60
CA GLY A 48 2.63 -4.71 -11.87
C GLY A 48 4.05 -5.09 -12.32
N GLY A 49 4.78 -5.88 -11.54
CA GLY A 49 6.12 -6.37 -11.86
C GLY A 49 7.25 -5.44 -11.46
N LEU A 50 6.98 -4.36 -10.70
CA LEU A 50 8.05 -3.57 -10.11
C LEU A 50 8.76 -4.38 -9.03
N THR A 51 10.06 -4.17 -8.90
CA THR A 51 10.80 -4.78 -7.81
C THR A 51 10.41 -4.15 -6.48
N VAL A 52 10.55 -4.94 -5.41
CA VAL A 52 10.34 -4.50 -4.04
C VAL A 52 11.15 -3.24 -3.69
N ARG A 53 12.35 -3.09 -4.27
CA ARG A 53 13.19 -1.90 -4.07
C ARG A 53 12.57 -0.66 -4.73
N GLU A 54 12.16 -0.75 -5.99
CA GLU A 54 11.51 0.37 -6.70
C GLU A 54 10.21 0.79 -5.98
N THR A 55 9.44 -0.19 -5.52
CA THR A 55 8.26 0.04 -4.69
C THR A 55 8.65 0.73 -3.38
N ALA A 56 9.66 0.24 -2.65
CA ALA A 56 10.15 0.88 -1.42
C ALA A 56 10.61 2.33 -1.62
N ASP A 57 11.31 2.62 -2.72
CA ASP A 57 11.78 3.95 -3.06
C ASP A 57 10.60 4.89 -3.36
N GLN A 58 9.60 4.43 -4.12
CA GLN A 58 8.36 5.18 -4.37
C GLN A 58 7.57 5.46 -3.08
N LEU A 59 7.55 4.50 -2.16
CA LEU A 59 6.95 4.69 -0.86
C LEU A 59 7.80 5.59 0.05
N GLY A 60 9.10 5.77 -0.22
CA GLY A 60 10.01 6.53 0.63
C GLY A 60 10.35 5.80 1.94
N HIS A 61 10.42 4.47 1.89
CA HIS A 61 10.83 3.67 3.05
C HIS A 61 12.35 3.69 3.21
N LYS A 62 12.81 3.82 4.46
CA LYS A 62 14.25 3.80 4.76
C LYS A 62 14.87 2.42 4.55
N ARG A 63 14.07 1.36 4.72
CA ARG A 63 14.49 -0.04 4.55
C ARG A 63 13.53 -0.75 3.63
N VAL A 64 14.07 -1.51 2.69
CA VAL A 64 13.29 -2.32 1.73
C VAL A 64 12.39 -3.34 2.45
N SER A 65 12.84 -3.86 3.61
CA SER A 65 12.06 -4.81 4.41
C SER A 65 10.72 -4.24 4.90
N GLU A 66 10.61 -2.93 5.14
CA GLU A 66 9.34 -2.32 5.56
C GLU A 66 8.25 -2.49 4.50
N THR A 67 8.64 -2.46 3.22
CA THR A 67 7.73 -2.73 2.11
C THR A 67 7.26 -4.18 2.13
N LEU A 68 8.21 -5.13 2.23
CA LEU A 68 7.92 -6.56 2.27
C LEU A 68 7.01 -6.94 3.44
N ASP A 69 7.34 -6.48 4.64
CA ASP A 69 6.73 -6.98 5.87
C ASP A 69 5.33 -6.39 6.11
N THR A 70 5.12 -5.13 5.68
CA THR A 70 3.95 -4.34 6.10
C THR A 70 3.06 -3.86 4.97
N TYR A 71 3.64 -3.61 3.78
CA TYR A 71 2.94 -2.91 2.70
C TYR A 71 2.50 -3.81 1.54
N LEU A 72 3.18 -4.93 1.30
CA LEU A 72 2.72 -5.92 0.34
C LEU A 72 1.65 -6.82 0.96
N GLY A 73 0.51 -6.94 0.29
CA GLY A 73 -0.48 -7.95 0.62
C GLY A 73 0.09 -9.34 0.35
N ARG A 74 -0.07 -10.28 1.30
CA ARG A 74 0.24 -11.69 1.05
C ARG A 74 -0.82 -12.26 0.11
N ALA A 75 -0.58 -12.24 -1.19
CA ALA A 75 -1.46 -12.86 -2.17
C ALA A 75 -0.75 -14.07 -2.81
N GLN A 76 -1.45 -15.22 -2.78
CA GLN A 76 -1.27 -16.45 -3.55
C GLN A 76 0.18 -16.99 -3.74
N PRO A 77 0.47 -18.25 -3.36
CA PRO A 77 1.70 -18.91 -3.77
C PRO A 77 1.97 -18.69 -5.26
N SER A 78 3.11 -18.09 -5.58
CA SER A 78 3.44 -17.76 -6.96
C SER A 78 3.50 -19.05 -7.80
N PRO A 79 2.76 -19.16 -8.91
CA PRO A 79 2.86 -20.31 -9.81
C PRO A 79 4.29 -20.52 -10.34
N LYS A 80 5.10 -19.45 -10.37
CA LYS A 80 6.53 -19.52 -10.72
C LYS A 80 7.32 -20.34 -9.69
N VAL A 81 6.97 -20.25 -8.40
CA VAL A 81 7.61 -21.03 -7.34
C VAL A 81 7.31 -22.51 -7.52
N ALA A 82 6.04 -22.87 -7.78
CA ALA A 82 5.66 -24.26 -8.07
C ALA A 82 6.48 -24.83 -9.25
N LYS A 83 6.52 -24.09 -10.36
CA LYS A 83 7.26 -24.50 -11.57
C LYS A 83 8.78 -24.64 -11.36
N LEU A 84 9.36 -23.87 -10.44
CA LEU A 84 10.78 -23.96 -10.10
C LEU A 84 11.05 -25.19 -9.21
N LEU A 85 10.11 -25.51 -8.31
CA LEU A 85 10.20 -26.65 -7.41
C LEU A 85 9.99 -27.99 -8.13
N ASP A 86 9.25 -28.02 -9.26
CA ASP A 86 9.12 -29.22 -10.09
C ASP A 86 10.48 -29.77 -10.54
N VAL A 87 11.51 -28.93 -10.69
CA VAL A 87 12.88 -29.34 -11.07
C VAL A 87 13.55 -30.18 -9.98
N LEU A 88 13.09 -30.10 -8.73
CA LEU A 88 13.61 -30.88 -7.60
C LEU A 88 12.85 -32.20 -7.39
N ALA A 89 11.77 -32.42 -8.13
CA ALA A 89 10.90 -33.59 -8.02
C ALA A 89 11.27 -34.73 -9.00
N ASP A 90 12.22 -34.47 -9.92
CA ASP A 90 12.86 -35.45 -10.81
C ASP A 90 14.21 -35.95 -10.23
#